data_AF-A0A1B6AD12-F1
#
_entry.id   AF-A0A1B6AD12-F1
#
_cell.length_a   1.000
_cell.length_b   1.000
_cell.length_c   1.000
_cell.angle_alpha   90.00
_cell.angle_beta   90.00
_cell.angle_gamma   90.00
#
_symmetry.space_group_name_H-M   'P 1'
#
loop_
_entity.id
_entity.type
_entity.pdbx_description
1 polymer ?
#
loop_
_entity_poly.entity_id
_entity_poly.type
_entity_poly.pdbx_seq_one_letter_code
_entity_poly.pdbx_strand_id
1 'polypeptide(L)' 'MEVKIGVQYAPREIVLESSQPAEEVERAVAEALAGKSELLKLEDEHGRKVLVPADRLAYVELGEPTGRKVGFGAL' A
#
# COMPACT_ATOMS: atom_id res chain seq x y z
N MET A 1 6.78 -5.35 -1.29
CA MET A 1 5.98 -4.72 -2.38
C MET A 1 5.77 -3.26 -2.03
N GLU A 2 5.95 -2.32 -2.96
CA GLU A 2 5.68 -0.90 -2.70
C GLU A 2 4.17 -0.63 -2.76
N VAL A 3 3.64 0.10 -1.78
CA VAL A 3 2.24 0.55 -1.74
C VAL A 3 2.23 2.06 -1.60
N LYS A 4 1.54 2.74 -2.53
CA LYS A 4 1.32 4.19 -2.47
C LYS A 4 -0.13 4.49 -2.19
N ILE A 5 -0.37 5.42 -1.29
CA ILE A 5 -1.71 5.82 -0.86
C ILE A 5 -1.85 7.32 -1.07
N GLY A 6 -2.79 7.70 -1.93
CA GLY A 6 -3.27 9.06 -2.06
C GLY A 6 -4.39 9.31 -1.04
N VAL A 7 -4.28 10.39 -0.28
CA VAL A 7 -5.31 10.81 0.67
C VAL A 7 -5.90 12.15 0.22
N GLN A 8 -7.21 12.25 0.21
CA GLN A 8 -7.91 13.49 -0.11
C GLN A 8 -7.50 14.60 0.86
N TYR A 9 -7.26 15.80 0.32
CA TYR A 9 -6.82 16.99 1.06
C TYR A 9 -5.43 16.87 1.73
N ALA A 10 -4.68 15.80 1.45
CA ALA A 10 -3.28 15.68 1.87
C ALA A 10 -2.37 16.16 0.73
N PRO A 11 -1.36 17.00 1.01
CA PRO A 11 -0.44 17.49 -0.01
C PRO A 11 0.63 16.47 -0.42
N ARG A 12 0.73 15.33 0.30
CA ARG A 12 1.74 14.29 0.09
C ARG A 12 1.09 12.92 0.13
N GLU A 13 1.59 12.03 -0.70
CA GLU A 13 1.25 10.61 -0.69
C GLU A 13 1.95 9.90 0.47
N ILE A 14 1.37 8.79 0.92
CA ILE A 14 2.01 7.87 1.86
C ILE A 14 2.58 6.70 1.06
N VAL A 15 3.89 6.49 1.17
CA VAL A 15 4.58 5.35 0.54
C VAL A 15 5.09 4.41 1.62
N LEU A 16 4.77 3.14 1.50
CA LEU A 16 5.23 2.09 2.41
C LEU A 16 5.60 0.83 1.63
N GLU A 17 6.60 0.10 2.12
CA GLU A 17 6.95 -1.22 1.60
C GLU A 17 6.26 -2.27 2.48
N SER A 18 5.32 -3.02 1.92
CA SER A 18 4.62 -4.09 2.63
C SER A 18 5.22 -5.45 2.29
N SER A 19 5.32 -6.33 3.28
CA SER A 19 5.67 -7.75 3.12
C SER A 19 4.47 -8.61 2.72
N GLN A 20 3.26 -8.03 2.72
CA GLN A 20 2.02 -8.72 2.36
C GLN A 20 1.91 -8.93 0.84
N PRO A 21 1.28 -10.02 0.38
CA PRO A 21 0.99 -10.23 -1.03
C PRO A 21 -0.04 -9.20 -1.55
N ALA A 22 0.01 -8.91 -2.85
CA ALA A 22 -0.83 -7.90 -3.49
C ALA A 22 -2.32 -8.15 -3.26
N GLU A 23 -2.74 -9.41 -3.35
CA GLU A 23 -4.13 -9.84 -3.20
C GLU A 23 -4.66 -9.59 -1.78
N GLU A 24 -3.81 -9.70 -0.75
CA GLU A 24 -4.19 -9.43 0.63
C GLU A 24 -4.38 -7.93 0.87
N VAL A 25 -3.49 -7.11 0.32
CA VAL A 25 -3.61 -5.64 0.38
C VAL A 25 -4.84 -5.17 -0.38
N GLU A 26 -5.08 -5.69 -1.59
CA GLU A 26 -6.28 -5.37 -2.38
C GLU A 26 -7.56 -5.71 -1.61
N ARG A 27 -7.60 -6.88 -0.98
CA ARG A 27 -8.73 -7.29 -0.16
C ARG A 27 -8.92 -6.36 1.05
N ALA A 28 -7.86 -5.99 1.75
CA ALA A 28 -7.94 -5.06 2.88
C ALA A 28 -8.49 -3.69 2.46
N VAL A 29 -8.07 -3.19 1.29
CA VAL A 29 -8.60 -1.95 0.69
C VAL A 29 -10.08 -2.10 0.34
N ALA A 30 -10.47 -3.20 -0.32
CA ALA A 30 -11.86 -3.45 -0.68
C ALA A 30 -12.78 -3.57 0.55
N GLU A 31 -12.32 -4.21 1.63
CA GLU A 31 -13.07 -4.31 2.88
C GLU A 31 -13.25 -2.95 3.58
N ALA A 32 -12.22 -2.10 3.56
CA ALA A 32 -12.30 -0.73 4.08
C ALA A 32 -13.30 0.11 3.26
N LEU A 33 -13.21 0.07 1.92
CA LEU A 33 -14.11 0.82 1.04
C LEU A 33 -15.55 0.28 1.06
N ALA A 34 -15.75 -1.01 1.33
CA ALA A 34 -17.08 -1.60 1.52
C ALA A 34 -17.73 -1.22 2.87
N GLY A 35 -17.08 -0.40 3.69
CA GLY A 35 -17.59 0.07 4.98
C GLY A 35 -17.51 -0.99 6.09
N LYS A 36 -16.75 -2.07 5.90
CA LYS A 36 -16.50 -3.05 6.97
C LYS A 36 -15.50 -2.54 8.01
N SER A 37 -14.69 -1.55 7.64
CA SER A 37 -13.75 -0.86 8.52
C SER A 37 -13.68 0.62 8.16
N GLU A 38 -13.72 1.50 9.17
CA GLU A 38 -13.53 2.94 9.00
C GLU A 38 -12.08 3.32 8.65
N LEU A 39 -11.14 2.43 8.94
CA LEU A 39 -9.71 2.62 8.70
C LEU A 39 -9.15 1.51 7.81
N LEU A 40 -8.44 1.90 6.76
CA LEU A 40 -7.47 1.04 6.08
C LEU A 40 -6.22 0.96 6.96
N LYS A 41 -5.85 -0.27 7.33
CA LYS A 41 -4.67 -0.54 8.16
C LYS A 41 -3.67 -1.34 7.33
N LEU A 42 -2.48 -0.80 7.14
CA LEU A 42 -1.38 -1.48 6.47
C LEU A 42 -0.17 -1.53 7.39
N GLU A 43 0.58 -2.61 7.30
CA GLU A 43 1.83 -2.79 8.03
C GLU A 43 2.96 -2.90 7.01
N ASP A 44 4.04 -2.17 7.28
CA ASP A 44 5.24 -2.22 6.46
C ASP A 44 6.22 -3.30 6.96
N GLU A 45 7.28 -3.57 6.21
CA GLU A 45 8.27 -4.60 6.54
C GLU A 45 9.02 -4.35 7.86
N HIS A 46 8.99 -3.11 8.37
CA HIS A 46 9.64 -2.70 9.61
C HIS A 46 8.68 -2.71 10.81
N GLY A 47 7.44 -3.20 10.63
CA GLY A 47 6.41 -3.22 11.67
C GLY A 47 5.75 -1.86 11.94
N ARG A 48 6.02 -0.84 11.12
CA ARG A 48 5.31 0.44 11.20
C ARG A 48 3.91 0.26 10.62
N LYS A 49 2.91 0.66 11.41
CA LYS A 49 1.51 0.61 11.04
C LYS A 49 1.05 1.94 10.48
N VAL A 50 0.47 1.92 9.30
CA VAL A 50 -0.14 3.06 8.64
C VAL A 50 -1.66 2.88 8.71
N LEU A 51 -2.34 3.89 9.26
CA LEU A 51 -3.78 3.92 9.43
C LEU A 51 -4.33 5.08 8.62
N VAL A 52 -5.21 4.81 7.67
CA VAL A 52 -5.80 5.82 6.78
C VAL A 52 -7.32 5.70 6.83
N PRO A 53 -8.07 6.80 7.06
CA PRO A 53 -9.53 6.79 6.97
C PRO A 53 -10.00 6.36 5.57
N ALA A 54 -10.89 5.37 5.51
CA ALA A 54 -11.36 4.78 4.26
C ALA A 54 -12.13 5.80 3.40
N ASP A 55 -12.87 6.70 4.05
CA ASP A 55 -13.63 7.80 3.44
C ASP A 55 -12.75 8.89 2.80
N ARG A 56 -11.46 8.94 3.14
CA ARG A 56 -10.49 9.91 2.62
C ARG A 56 -9.51 9.31 1.63
N LEU A 57 -9.64 8.04 1.26
CA LEU A 57 -8.80 7.46 0.22
C LEU A 57 -9.11 8.13 -1.13
N ALA A 58 -8.07 8.61 -1.80
CA ALA A 58 -8.16 9.09 -3.18
C ALA A 58 -7.84 7.96 -4.16
N TYR A 59 -6.76 7.22 -3.90
CA TYR A 59 -6.35 6.02 -4.63
C TYR A 59 -5.37 5.19 -3.81
N VAL A 60 -5.22 3.93 -4.19
CA VAL A 60 -4.16 3.03 -3.71
C VAL A 60 -3.49 2.42 -4.94
N GLU A 61 -2.17 2.56 -5.04
CA GLU A 61 -1.34 1.94 -6.06
C GLU A 61 -0.54 0.81 -5.41
N LEU A 62 -0.66 -0.40 -5.96
CA LEU A 62 0.16 -1.55 -5.59
C LEU A 62 1.26 -1.68 -6.65
N GLY A 63 2.49 -1.38 -6.26
CA GLY A 63 3.65 -1.54 -7.12
C GLY A 63 3.88 -3.00 -7.47
N GLU A 64 4.59 -3.25 -8.58
CA GLU A 64 4.96 -4.61 -8.93
C GLU A 64 5.76 -5.26 -7.79
N PRO A 65 5.54 -6.56 -7.50
CA PRO A 65 6.39 -7.28 -6.57
C PRO A 65 7.83 -7.15 -7.08
N THR A 66 8.68 -6.53 -6.26
CA THR A 66 10.08 -6.24 -6.59
C THR A 66 10.87 -7.53 -6.68
N GLY A 67 10.69 -8.28 -7.76
CA GLY A 67 11.69 -9.20 -8.27
C GLY A 67 12.85 -8.34 -8.73
N ARG A 68 13.85 -8.13 -7.88
CA ARG A 68 15.09 -7.45 -8.28
C ARG A 68 15.61 -8.17 -9.53
N LYS A 69 15.47 -7.56 -10.71
CA LYS A 69 16.22 -7.95 -11.89
C LYS A 69 17.68 -7.62 -11.58
N VAL A 70 18.42 -8.59 -11.06
CA VAL A 70 19.87 -8.51 -11.01
C VAL A 70 20.36 -8.48 -12.45
N GLY A 71 20.61 -7.28 -12.96
CA GLY A 71 21.33 -7.08 -14.20
C GLY A 71 22.77 -7.47 -13.93
N PHE A 72 23.16 -8.69 -14.31
CA PHE A 72 24.57 -9.03 -14.42
C PHE A 72 25.18 -8.07 -15.44
N GLY A 73 26.04 -7.17 -14.98
CA GLY A 73 26.84 -6.33 -15.84
C GLY A 73 27.68 -7.23 -16.74
N ALA A 74 27.39 -7.21 -18.04
CA ALA A 74 28.36 -7.64 -19.03
C ALA A 74 29.48 -6.59 -19.03
N LEU A 75 30.63 -6.97 -18.50
CA LEU A 75 31.92 -6.38 -18.82
C LEU A 75 32.28 -6.70 -20.28
#